data_AF-A0A2A7NCK2-F1
#
_entry.id   AF-A0A2A7NCK2-F1
#
_cell.length_a   1.000
_cell.length_b   1.000
_cell.length_c   1.000
_cell.angle_alpha   90.00
_cell.angle_beta   90.00
_cell.angle_gamma   90.00
#
_symmetry.space_group_name_H-M   'P 1'
#
loop_
_entity.id
_entity.type
_entity.pdbx_description
1 polymer ?
#
loop_
_entity_poly.entity_id
_entity_poly.type
_entity_poly.pdbx_seq_one_letter_code
_entity_poly.pdbx_strand_id
1 'polypeptide(L)'
;MTESTMASSSTHPPFFQEVKDNLKRVAIPHHEPPMVVKRRRIAVAFVLIIGGVLLGYSLGLQPGDASFYWLTLALAAVWTVGALASGPLHLGHVRFFGRNQRPVISGTVVGIVVGAVFVVGGLIAREIPPLASFVTRVLEFANYQTLWLMVFSILLNAVAEELFFRGALYTALEKHHPAVISTIIYTLAIFVATRNPMLAFAALVLGSVCAFERRATGGVLAPILTHMVWGLTMVLVLPPMFGV
;
A
#
# COMPACT_ATOMS: atom_id res chain seq x y z
N MET A 1 -18.54 59.86 -0.81
CA MET A 1 -18.86 58.59 -1.50
C MET A 1 -18.00 57.52 -0.87
N THR A 2 -18.63 56.64 -0.09
CA THR A 2 -18.01 55.59 0.70
C THR A 2 -17.68 54.39 -0.19
N GLU A 3 -16.40 54.02 -0.27
CA GLU A 3 -15.95 52.76 -0.86
C GLU A 3 -16.51 51.59 -0.05
N SER A 4 -17.43 50.85 -0.66
CA SER A 4 -17.87 49.56 -0.14
C SER A 4 -16.79 48.53 -0.49
N THR A 5 -15.93 48.25 0.49
CA THR A 5 -15.06 47.07 0.49
C THR A 5 -15.95 45.82 0.51
N MET A 6 -16.22 45.26 -0.67
CA MET A 6 -16.78 43.90 -0.76
C MET A 6 -15.77 42.95 -0.13
N ALA A 7 -16.05 42.54 1.11
CA ALA A 7 -15.41 41.39 1.70
C ALA A 7 -15.66 40.19 0.76
N SER A 8 -14.61 39.69 0.11
CA SER A 8 -14.72 38.46 -0.65
C SER A 8 -15.10 37.35 0.31
N SER A 9 -16.38 36.95 0.31
CA SER A 9 -16.81 35.75 0.99
C SER A 9 -16.06 34.61 0.34
N SER A 10 -15.02 34.10 1.01
CA SER A 10 -14.33 32.88 0.61
C SER A 10 -15.29 31.71 0.82
N THR A 11 -16.23 31.54 -0.12
CA THR A 11 -17.11 30.38 -0.16
C THR A 11 -16.24 29.18 -0.45
N HIS A 12 -15.84 28.50 0.62
CA HIS A 12 -15.16 27.22 0.53
C HIS A 12 -16.01 26.28 -0.33
N PRO A 13 -15.40 25.55 -1.27
CA PRO A 13 -16.15 24.57 -2.05
C PRO A 13 -16.83 23.59 -1.09
N PRO A 14 -18.07 23.15 -1.40
CA PRO A 14 -18.77 22.16 -0.59
C PRO A 14 -17.89 20.91 -0.38
N PHE A 15 -17.96 20.30 0.80
CA PHE A 15 -17.15 19.12 1.15
C PHE A 15 -17.17 18.03 0.06
N PHE A 16 -18.35 17.73 -0.50
CA PHE A 16 -18.48 16.74 -1.58
C PHE A 16 -17.76 17.13 -2.87
N GLN A 17 -17.62 18.42 -3.17
CA GLN A 17 -16.84 18.89 -4.31
C GLN A 17 -15.35 18.69 -4.04
N GLU A 18 -14.86 19.01 -2.84
CA GLU A 18 -13.47 18.73 -2.46
C GLU A 18 -13.14 17.25 -2.51
N VAL A 19 -14.05 16.37 -2.08
CA VAL A 19 -13.90 14.91 -2.20
C VAL A 19 -13.76 14.51 -3.67
N LYS A 20 -14.67 14.98 -4.54
CA LYS A 20 -14.63 14.70 -5.99
C LYS A 20 -13.34 15.21 -6.63
N ASP A 21 -12.87 16.39 -6.22
CA ASP A 21 -11.65 17.00 -6.75
C ASP A 21 -10.41 16.21 -6.33
N ASN A 22 -10.33 15.79 -5.06
CA ASN A 22 -9.24 14.93 -4.59
C ASN A 22 -9.21 13.58 -5.30
N LEU A 23 -10.37 12.95 -5.58
CA LEU A 23 -10.44 11.68 -6.31
C LEU A 23 -9.91 11.79 -7.75
N LYS A 24 -10.16 12.92 -8.41
CA LYS A 24 -9.70 13.16 -9.79
C LYS A 24 -8.25 13.63 -9.88
N ARG A 25 -7.72 14.16 -8.78
CA ARG A 25 -6.41 14.82 -8.72
C ARG A 25 -5.26 13.94 -9.23
N VAL A 26 -4.37 14.58 -9.98
CA VAL A 26 -3.04 14.06 -10.33
C VAL A 26 -2.02 14.98 -9.67
N ALA A 27 -1.26 14.47 -8.72
CA ALA A 27 -0.18 15.24 -8.13
C ALA A 27 0.89 15.56 -9.18
N ILE A 28 1.42 16.79 -9.11
CA ILE A 28 2.47 17.26 -10.03
C ILE A 28 3.72 16.41 -9.82
N PRO A 29 4.26 15.75 -10.87
CA PRO A 29 5.50 15.00 -10.77
C PRO A 29 6.68 15.92 -10.42
N HIS A 30 7.59 15.45 -9.58
CA HIS A 30 8.86 16.14 -9.36
C HIS A 30 9.77 15.85 -10.56
N HIS A 31 10.36 16.91 -11.14
CA HIS A 31 11.24 16.75 -12.28
C HIS A 31 12.64 16.35 -11.80
N GLU A 32 13.07 15.14 -12.12
CA GLU A 32 14.41 14.63 -11.82
C GLU A 32 15.27 14.60 -13.10
N PRO A 33 16.58 14.84 -13.01
CA PRO A 33 17.48 14.70 -14.16
C PRO A 33 17.45 13.26 -14.72
N PRO A 34 17.53 13.05 -16.05
CA PRO A 34 17.43 11.73 -16.67
C PRO A 34 18.41 10.67 -16.10
N MET A 35 19.62 11.10 -15.71
CA MET A 35 20.62 10.22 -15.09
C MET A 35 20.18 9.69 -13.72
N VAL A 36 19.52 10.54 -12.90
CA VAL A 36 19.00 10.15 -11.59
C VAL A 36 17.88 9.13 -11.76
N VAL A 37 16.98 9.38 -12.72
CA VAL A 37 15.88 8.48 -13.06
C VAL A 37 16.40 7.11 -13.50
N LYS A 38 17.41 7.07 -14.38
CA LYS A 38 18.00 5.79 -14.83
C LYS A 38 18.62 5.01 -13.66
N ARG A 39 19.38 5.68 -12.78
CA ARG A 39 19.95 5.06 -11.58
C ARG A 39 18.86 4.54 -10.65
N ARG A 40 17.80 5.32 -10.44
CA ARG A 40 16.63 4.95 -9.65
C ARG A 40 15.96 3.70 -10.21
N ARG A 41 15.72 3.62 -11.52
CA ARG A 41 15.13 2.45 -12.18
C ARG A 41 15.97 1.19 -11.99
N ILE A 42 17.29 1.30 -12.14
CA ILE A 42 18.20 0.17 -11.94
C ILE A 42 18.15 -0.30 -10.48
N ALA A 43 18.29 0.62 -9.52
CA ALA A 43 18.23 0.28 -8.10
C ALA A 43 16.90 -0.37 -7.70
N VAL A 44 15.77 0.19 -8.17
CA VAL A 44 14.43 -0.37 -7.93
C VAL A 44 14.31 -1.76 -8.55
N ALA A 45 14.80 -1.99 -9.77
CA ALA A 45 14.74 -3.30 -10.39
C ALA A 45 15.53 -4.36 -9.59
N PHE A 46 16.74 -4.03 -9.11
CA PHE A 46 17.53 -4.91 -8.26
C PHE A 46 16.82 -5.22 -6.92
N VAL A 47 16.32 -4.19 -6.25
CA VAL A 47 15.61 -4.35 -4.97
C VAL A 47 14.33 -5.17 -5.16
N LEU A 48 13.60 -4.97 -6.26
CA LEU A 48 12.41 -5.75 -6.60
C LEU A 48 12.74 -7.25 -6.73
N ILE A 49 13.84 -7.60 -7.39
CA ILE A 49 14.27 -9.00 -7.54
C ILE A 49 14.63 -9.57 -6.18
N ILE A 50 15.47 -8.88 -5.40
CA ILE A 50 15.92 -9.35 -4.08
C ILE A 50 14.73 -9.54 -3.14
N GLY A 51 13.85 -8.53 -3.05
CA GLY A 51 12.67 -8.57 -2.20
C GLY A 51 11.66 -9.63 -2.67
N GLY A 52 11.47 -9.82 -3.97
CA GLY A 52 10.62 -10.88 -4.51
C GLY A 52 11.12 -12.29 -4.18
N VAL A 53 12.44 -12.53 -4.31
CA VAL A 53 13.07 -13.80 -3.90
C VAL A 53 12.90 -14.03 -2.41
N LEU A 54 13.15 -13.00 -1.60
CA LEU A 54 13.06 -13.08 -0.15
C LEU A 54 11.61 -13.33 0.34
N LEU A 55 10.63 -12.67 -0.29
CA LEU A 55 9.21 -12.91 -0.05
C LEU A 55 8.79 -14.34 -0.41
N GLY A 56 9.24 -14.83 -1.58
CA GLY A 56 8.91 -16.18 -2.02
C GLY A 56 9.56 -17.25 -1.14
N TYR A 57 10.78 -16.99 -0.67
CA TYR A 57 11.46 -17.86 0.28
C TYR A 57 10.77 -17.86 1.64
N SER A 58 10.40 -16.69 2.18
CA SER A 58 9.76 -16.60 3.50
C SER A 58 8.41 -17.30 3.56
N LEU A 59 7.55 -17.11 2.55
CA LEU A 59 6.24 -17.77 2.46
C LEU A 59 6.31 -19.22 1.96
N GLY A 60 7.49 -19.67 1.51
CA GLY A 60 7.76 -21.07 1.24
C GLY A 60 8.14 -21.89 2.48
N LEU A 61 8.43 -21.23 3.61
CA LEU A 61 8.70 -21.91 4.87
C LEU A 61 7.44 -22.60 5.41
N GLN A 62 7.64 -23.60 6.27
CA GLN A 62 6.53 -24.18 7.01
C GLN A 62 6.04 -23.18 8.08
N PRO A 63 4.72 -23.03 8.26
CA PRO A 63 4.18 -22.28 9.38
C PRO A 63 4.77 -22.78 10.71
N GLY A 64 5.30 -21.87 11.52
CA GLY A 64 6.00 -22.21 12.78
C GLY A 64 7.52 -22.15 12.75
N ASP A 65 8.13 -21.99 11.57
CA ASP A 65 9.57 -21.77 11.48
C ASP A 65 9.98 -20.39 12.05
N ALA A 66 10.88 -20.37 13.03
CA ALA A 66 11.38 -19.15 13.65
C ALA A 66 12.10 -18.22 12.65
N SER A 67 12.64 -18.76 11.55
CA SER A 67 13.27 -17.99 10.49
C SER A 67 12.29 -17.06 9.76
N PHE A 68 10.99 -17.37 9.75
CA PHE A 68 9.97 -16.52 9.11
C PHE A 68 10.01 -15.09 9.64
N TYR A 69 10.13 -14.91 10.96
CA TYR A 69 10.19 -13.59 11.57
C TYR A 69 11.39 -12.77 11.08
N TRP A 70 12.58 -13.38 11.09
CA TRP A 70 13.81 -12.70 10.65
C TRP A 70 13.79 -12.39 9.16
N LEU A 71 13.23 -13.27 8.33
CA LEU A 71 13.08 -13.03 6.90
C LEU A 71 12.08 -11.91 6.62
N THR A 72 10.99 -11.83 7.38
CA THR A 72 10.00 -10.74 7.28
C THR A 72 10.59 -9.39 7.70
N LEU A 73 11.47 -9.36 8.72
CA LEU A 73 12.25 -8.15 9.06
C LEU A 73 13.26 -7.78 7.98
N ALA A 74 13.99 -8.78 7.45
CA ALA A 74 14.95 -8.57 6.37
C ALA A 74 14.25 -8.05 5.11
N LEU A 75 13.05 -8.55 4.80
CA LEU A 75 12.24 -8.10 3.68
C LEU A 75 11.83 -6.64 3.85
N ALA A 76 11.31 -6.27 5.02
CA ALA A 76 11.00 -4.89 5.33
C ALA A 76 12.24 -3.97 5.23
N ALA A 77 13.41 -4.44 5.67
CA ALA A 77 14.66 -3.70 5.55
C ALA A 77 15.07 -3.51 4.08
N VAL A 78 14.99 -4.55 3.25
CA VAL A 78 15.29 -4.48 1.81
C VAL A 78 14.42 -3.45 1.12
N TRP A 79 13.11 -3.48 1.36
CA TRP A 79 12.17 -2.51 0.79
C TRP A 79 12.46 -1.09 1.27
N THR A 80 12.64 -0.89 2.57
CA THR A 80 12.86 0.42 3.17
C THR A 80 14.18 1.04 2.72
N VAL A 81 15.28 0.30 2.83
CA VAL A 81 16.61 0.76 2.42
C VAL A 81 16.64 1.00 0.91
N GLY A 82 16.08 0.10 0.11
CA GLY A 82 15.96 0.28 -1.32
C GLY A 82 15.15 1.51 -1.70
N ALA A 83 14.07 1.80 -0.96
CA ALA A 83 13.26 2.98 -1.20
C ALA A 83 14.01 4.28 -0.88
N LEU A 84 14.65 4.35 0.29
CA LEU A 84 15.41 5.52 0.74
C LEU A 84 16.66 5.78 -0.11
N ALA A 85 17.36 4.72 -0.52
CA ALA A 85 18.53 4.82 -1.40
C ALA A 85 18.16 5.26 -2.83
N SER A 86 16.89 5.08 -3.24
CA SER A 86 16.42 5.44 -4.58
C SER A 86 16.19 6.94 -4.77
N GLY A 87 16.06 7.71 -3.69
CA GLY A 87 15.84 9.16 -3.70
C GLY A 87 14.71 9.62 -2.77
N PRO A 88 14.34 10.92 -2.79
CA PRO A 88 13.40 11.49 -1.82
C PRO A 88 12.00 10.88 -1.91
N LEU A 89 11.42 10.62 -0.73
CA LEU A 89 10.05 10.15 -0.57
C LEU A 89 9.19 11.27 0.00
N HIS A 90 8.02 11.47 -0.59
CA HIS A 90 7.10 12.52 -0.21
C HIS A 90 5.92 11.92 0.53
N LEU A 91 5.50 12.55 1.62
CA LEU A 91 4.34 12.10 2.40
C LEU A 91 2.99 12.51 1.76
N GLY A 92 2.99 13.52 0.88
CA GLY A 92 1.79 13.95 0.16
C GLY A 92 0.84 14.81 1.00
N HIS A 93 -0.19 15.34 0.32
CA HIS A 93 -1.22 16.21 0.90
C HIS A 93 -2.56 16.08 0.17
N VAL A 94 -3.66 16.17 0.91
CA VAL A 94 -5.04 16.31 0.41
C VAL A 94 -5.56 17.70 0.69
N ARG A 95 -6.49 18.19 -0.14
CA ARG A 95 -7.10 19.50 0.06
C ARG A 95 -8.46 19.32 0.74
N PHE A 96 -8.57 19.79 1.98
CA PHE A 96 -9.83 19.83 2.72
C PHE A 96 -10.00 21.21 3.36
N PHE A 97 -11.23 21.72 3.36
CA PHE A 97 -11.59 23.03 3.88
C PHE A 97 -10.69 24.15 3.32
N GLY A 98 -10.40 24.08 2.03
CA GLY A 98 -9.48 25.00 1.35
C GLY A 98 -8.00 24.91 1.74
N ARG A 99 -7.59 24.04 2.67
CA ARG A 99 -6.21 23.90 3.15
C ARG A 99 -5.57 22.58 2.70
N ASN A 100 -4.27 22.58 2.48
CA ASN A 100 -3.51 21.34 2.29
C ASN A 100 -3.24 20.71 3.66
N GLN A 101 -3.73 19.48 3.85
CA GLN A 101 -3.56 18.70 5.07
C GLN A 101 -2.88 17.37 4.75
N ARG A 102 -2.25 16.77 5.77
CA ARG A 102 -1.71 15.41 5.64
C ARG A 102 -2.88 14.43 5.48
N PRO A 103 -2.78 13.44 4.58
CA PRO A 103 -3.86 12.51 4.26
C PRO A 103 -4.05 11.41 5.33
N VAL A 104 -4.00 11.79 6.61
CA VAL A 104 -4.10 10.82 7.72
C VAL A 104 -5.50 10.24 7.77
N ILE A 105 -6.51 11.09 7.91
CA ILE A 105 -7.91 10.69 7.99
C ILE A 105 -8.34 9.97 6.71
N SER A 106 -7.98 10.51 5.53
CA SER A 106 -8.37 9.90 4.26
C SER A 106 -7.80 8.50 4.08
N GLY A 107 -6.49 8.29 4.34
CA GLY A 107 -5.88 6.97 4.21
C GLY A 107 -6.44 5.97 5.23
N THR A 108 -6.63 6.38 6.48
CA THR A 108 -7.26 5.51 7.49
C THR A 108 -8.68 5.11 7.11
N VAL A 109 -9.52 6.05 6.66
CA VAL A 109 -10.89 5.76 6.23
C VAL A 109 -10.92 4.83 5.02
N VAL A 110 -10.06 5.06 4.02
CA VAL A 110 -9.94 4.18 2.86
C VAL A 110 -9.50 2.78 3.29
N GLY A 111 -8.52 2.68 4.19
CA GLY A 111 -8.10 1.40 4.79
C GLY A 111 -9.23 0.64 5.48
N ILE A 112 -10.08 1.32 6.25
CA ILE A 112 -11.26 0.71 6.88
C ILE A 112 -12.23 0.18 5.81
N VAL A 113 -12.53 0.99 4.79
CA VAL A 113 -13.45 0.60 3.71
C VAL A 113 -12.91 -0.60 2.94
N VAL A 114 -11.64 -0.58 2.55
CA VAL A 114 -11.00 -1.71 1.86
C VAL A 114 -10.97 -2.94 2.76
N GLY A 115 -10.62 -2.80 4.04
CA GLY A 115 -10.68 -3.87 5.03
C GLY A 115 -12.07 -4.50 5.11
N ALA A 116 -13.12 -3.69 5.22
CA ALA A 116 -14.50 -4.17 5.25
C ALA A 116 -14.91 -4.90 3.97
N VAL A 117 -14.50 -4.41 2.79
CA VAL A 117 -14.73 -5.09 1.51
C VAL A 117 -14.05 -6.47 1.50
N PHE A 118 -12.83 -6.58 2.02
CA PHE A 118 -12.14 -7.86 2.13
C PHE A 118 -12.76 -8.80 3.16
N VAL A 119 -13.32 -8.29 4.26
CA VAL A 119 -14.09 -9.11 5.21
C VAL A 119 -15.31 -9.71 4.52
N VAL A 120 -16.08 -8.90 3.79
CA VAL A 120 -17.23 -9.40 3.01
C VAL A 120 -16.78 -10.40 1.94
N GLY A 121 -15.71 -10.10 1.21
CA GLY A 121 -15.12 -11.02 0.23
C GLY A 121 -14.62 -12.32 0.86
N GLY A 122 -14.06 -12.25 2.07
CA GLY A 122 -13.62 -13.40 2.86
C GLY A 122 -14.76 -14.31 3.27
N LEU A 123 -15.91 -13.75 3.67
CA LEU A 123 -17.14 -14.54 3.94
C LEU A 123 -17.57 -15.33 2.71
N ILE A 124 -17.51 -14.72 1.52
CA ILE A 124 -17.85 -15.40 0.27
C ILE A 124 -16.80 -16.46 -0.08
N ALA A 125 -15.51 -16.12 0.04
CA ALA A 125 -14.40 -17.01 -0.28
C ALA A 125 -14.37 -18.26 0.62
N ARG A 126 -14.81 -18.14 1.88
CA ARG A 126 -14.94 -19.25 2.82
C ARG A 126 -15.90 -20.34 2.31
N GLU A 127 -16.94 -19.98 1.58
CA GLU A 127 -17.92 -20.93 1.02
C GLU A 127 -17.42 -21.63 -0.25
N ILE A 128 -16.28 -21.23 -0.79
CA ILE A 128 -15.70 -21.77 -2.03
C ILE A 128 -14.42 -22.53 -1.68
N PRO A 129 -14.44 -23.88 -1.59
CA PRO A 129 -13.32 -24.65 -1.00
C PRO A 129 -11.94 -24.37 -1.60
N PRO A 130 -11.77 -24.24 -2.94
CA PRO A 130 -10.48 -23.86 -3.50
C PRO A 130 -9.98 -22.49 -2.98
N LEU A 131 -10.85 -21.49 -2.90
CA LEU A 131 -10.48 -20.15 -2.42
C LEU A 131 -10.17 -20.15 -0.93
N ALA A 132 -10.99 -20.84 -0.14
CA ALA A 132 -10.76 -21.01 1.29
C ALA A 132 -9.38 -21.61 1.57
N SER A 133 -8.97 -22.64 0.81
CA SER A 133 -7.66 -23.29 0.98
C SER A 133 -6.46 -22.37 0.68
N PHE A 134 -6.61 -21.44 -0.28
CA PHE A 134 -5.58 -20.44 -0.56
C PHE A 134 -5.49 -19.37 0.54
N VAL A 135 -6.63 -18.99 1.13
CA VAL A 135 -6.66 -18.01 2.21
C VAL A 135 -6.10 -18.62 3.50
N THR A 136 -6.58 -19.79 3.92
CA THR A 136 -6.14 -20.43 5.18
C THR A 136 -4.65 -20.71 5.21
N ARG A 137 -4.05 -21.15 4.10
CA ARG A 137 -2.60 -21.40 3.99
C ARG A 137 -1.75 -20.18 4.39
N VAL A 138 -2.24 -18.97 4.11
CA VAL A 138 -1.53 -17.75 4.48
C VAL A 138 -1.85 -17.36 5.93
N LEU A 139 -3.12 -17.46 6.31
CA LEU A 139 -3.55 -17.13 7.66
C LEU A 139 -2.93 -18.06 8.72
N GLU A 140 -2.54 -19.29 8.38
CA GLU A 140 -1.84 -20.20 9.28
C GLU A 140 -0.51 -19.62 9.81
N PHE A 141 0.19 -18.75 9.05
CA PHE A 141 1.39 -18.07 9.55
C PHE A 141 1.10 -17.14 10.74
N ALA A 142 -0.14 -16.65 10.87
CA ALA A 142 -0.57 -15.89 12.03
C ALA A 142 -0.52 -16.74 13.30
N ASN A 143 -0.88 -18.02 13.23
CA ASN A 143 -1.11 -18.83 14.43
C ASN A 143 0.15 -19.18 15.21
N TYR A 144 1.31 -19.11 14.57
CA TYR A 144 2.58 -19.49 15.19
C TYR A 144 3.37 -18.31 15.77
N GLN A 145 2.88 -17.09 15.64
CA GLN A 145 3.50 -15.90 16.20
C GLN A 145 2.68 -15.36 17.38
N THR A 146 3.37 -14.78 18.37
CA THR A 146 2.65 -14.00 19.38
C THR A 146 1.94 -12.83 18.68
N LEU A 147 0.73 -12.52 19.12
CA LEU A 147 -0.11 -11.49 18.50
C LEU A 147 0.63 -10.16 18.30
N TRP A 148 1.44 -9.75 19.29
CA TRP A 148 2.19 -8.50 19.22
C TRP A 148 3.30 -8.51 18.17
N LEU A 149 4.02 -9.64 18.00
CA LEU A 149 5.04 -9.79 16.96
C LEU A 149 4.40 -9.75 15.58
N MET A 150 3.28 -10.44 15.41
CA MET A 150 2.55 -10.48 14.16
C MET A 150 2.03 -9.10 13.76
N VAL A 151 1.38 -8.39 14.69
CA VAL A 151 0.90 -7.01 14.48
C VAL A 151 2.07 -6.09 14.15
N PHE A 152 3.19 -6.20 14.86
CA PHE A 152 4.38 -5.41 14.55
C PHE A 152 4.90 -5.71 13.12
N SER A 153 5.03 -6.98 12.77
CA SER A 153 5.54 -7.43 11.46
C SER A 153 4.63 -6.98 10.31
N ILE A 154 3.31 -7.09 10.43
CA ILE A 154 2.38 -6.68 9.36
C ILE A 154 2.39 -5.17 9.16
N LEU A 155 2.44 -4.39 10.24
CA LEU A 155 2.50 -2.93 10.18
C LEU A 155 3.84 -2.47 9.58
N LEU A 156 4.94 -3.09 10.01
CA LEU A 156 6.27 -2.79 9.47
C LEU A 156 6.35 -3.08 7.96
N ASN A 157 5.81 -4.22 7.52
CA ASN A 157 5.80 -4.56 6.09
C ASN A 157 4.87 -3.66 5.29
N ALA A 158 3.69 -3.32 5.81
CA ALA A 158 2.80 -2.36 5.17
C ALA A 158 3.51 -1.01 4.91
N VAL A 159 4.27 -0.51 5.89
CA VAL A 159 5.09 0.69 5.72
C VAL A 159 6.16 0.47 4.63
N ALA A 160 6.95 -0.60 4.77
CA ALA A 160 8.08 -0.88 3.90
C ALA A 160 7.67 -1.07 2.43
N GLU A 161 6.61 -1.84 2.19
CA GLU A 161 6.05 -2.07 0.86
C GLU A 161 5.58 -0.76 0.23
N GLU A 162 4.86 0.10 0.95
CA GLU A 162 4.36 1.35 0.38
C GLU A 162 5.49 2.37 0.13
N LEU A 163 6.53 2.38 0.97
CA LEU A 163 7.76 3.15 0.69
C LEU A 163 8.41 2.70 -0.62
N PHE A 164 8.46 1.40 -0.88
CA PHE A 164 9.06 0.87 -2.09
C PHE A 164 8.15 0.98 -3.32
N PHE A 165 6.97 0.37 -3.29
CA PHE A 165 6.07 0.27 -4.45
C PHE A 165 5.42 1.62 -4.80
N ARG A 166 4.91 2.39 -3.83
CA ARG A 166 4.23 3.69 -4.06
C ARG A 166 5.19 4.88 -3.92
N GLY A 167 6.33 4.67 -3.29
CA GLY A 167 7.42 5.64 -3.25
C GLY A 167 8.39 5.46 -4.41
N ALA A 168 9.35 4.56 -4.25
CA ALA A 168 10.49 4.41 -5.16
C ALA A 168 10.10 3.94 -6.57
N LEU A 169 9.38 2.82 -6.69
CA LEU A 169 8.97 2.25 -7.97
C LEU A 169 8.01 3.17 -8.71
N TYR A 170 6.96 3.66 -8.05
CA TYR A 170 6.01 4.60 -8.65
C TYR A 170 6.72 5.85 -9.20
N THR A 171 7.69 6.39 -8.46
CA THR A 171 8.46 7.56 -8.89
C THR A 171 9.38 7.23 -10.06
N ALA A 172 10.00 6.04 -10.08
CA ALA A 172 10.86 5.60 -11.17
C ALA A 172 10.14 5.46 -12.53
N LEU A 173 8.82 5.26 -12.50
CA LEU A 173 7.98 5.11 -13.70
C LEU A 173 7.60 6.47 -14.35
N GLU A 174 7.74 7.57 -13.62
CA GLU A 174 7.50 8.94 -14.09
C GLU A 174 6.17 9.12 -14.85
N LYS A 175 6.24 9.33 -16.17
CA LYS A 175 5.10 9.61 -17.06
C LYS A 175 4.45 8.34 -17.66
N HIS A 176 5.03 7.16 -17.45
CA HIS A 176 4.60 5.92 -18.07
C HIS A 176 3.47 5.25 -17.26
N HIS A 177 2.34 5.93 -17.10
CA HIS A 177 1.18 5.40 -16.34
C HIS A 177 1.56 4.76 -14.99
N PRO A 178 2.24 5.50 -14.09
CA PRO A 178 2.90 4.93 -12.92
C PRO A 178 1.94 4.13 -12.03
N ALA A 179 0.68 4.57 -11.88
CA ALA A 179 -0.32 3.87 -11.10
C ALA A 179 -0.68 2.47 -11.65
N VAL A 180 -0.77 2.34 -12.98
CA VAL A 180 -1.11 1.06 -13.61
C VAL A 180 0.10 0.13 -13.56
N ILE A 181 1.26 0.62 -14.00
CA ILE A 181 2.47 -0.22 -14.08
C ILE A 181 2.93 -0.63 -12.69
N SER A 182 2.92 0.25 -11.68
CA SER A 182 3.31 -0.13 -10.31
C SER A 182 2.38 -1.20 -9.74
N THR A 183 1.08 -1.14 -10.06
CA THR A 183 0.09 -2.11 -9.59
C THR A 183 0.26 -3.46 -10.28
N ILE A 184 0.53 -3.47 -11.58
CA ILE A 184 0.84 -4.70 -12.32
C ILE A 184 2.10 -5.33 -11.75
N ILE A 185 3.19 -4.55 -11.58
CA ILE A 185 4.44 -5.05 -11.03
C ILE A 185 4.23 -5.60 -9.62
N TYR A 186 3.51 -4.88 -8.75
CA TYR A 186 3.20 -5.33 -7.39
C TYR A 186 2.43 -6.66 -7.41
N THR A 187 1.34 -6.73 -8.18
CA THR A 187 0.52 -7.93 -8.31
C THR A 187 1.31 -9.13 -8.81
N LEU A 188 2.13 -8.93 -9.86
CA LEU A 188 2.96 -9.99 -10.42
C LEU A 188 4.08 -10.41 -9.47
N ALA A 189 4.71 -9.48 -8.75
CA ALA A 189 5.72 -9.79 -7.76
C ALA A 189 5.14 -10.67 -6.64
N ILE A 190 3.97 -10.31 -6.11
CA ILE A 190 3.26 -11.12 -5.11
C ILE A 190 2.87 -12.48 -5.69
N PHE A 191 2.31 -12.54 -6.90
CA PHE A 191 1.89 -13.80 -7.52
C PHE A 191 3.07 -14.75 -7.74
N VAL A 192 4.17 -14.26 -8.33
CA VAL A 192 5.35 -15.07 -8.64
C VAL A 192 6.04 -15.56 -7.36
N ALA A 193 6.15 -14.69 -6.35
CA ALA A 193 6.77 -15.03 -5.08
C ALA A 193 5.95 -16.06 -4.30
N THR A 194 4.64 -15.86 -4.19
CA THR A 194 3.78 -16.64 -3.29
C THR A 194 3.11 -17.84 -3.96
N ARG A 195 2.99 -17.82 -5.30
CA ARG A 195 2.20 -18.77 -6.10
C ARG A 195 0.76 -18.92 -5.58
N ASN A 196 0.24 -17.87 -4.94
CA ASN A 196 -1.08 -17.86 -4.35
C ASN A 196 -1.99 -16.87 -5.12
N PRO A 197 -3.00 -17.35 -5.86
CA PRO A 197 -3.88 -16.48 -6.64
C PRO A 197 -4.73 -15.55 -5.77
N MET A 198 -5.08 -15.94 -4.54
CA MET A 198 -5.82 -15.07 -3.62
C MET A 198 -4.96 -13.92 -3.10
N LEU A 199 -3.67 -14.14 -2.83
CA LEU A 199 -2.75 -13.05 -2.50
C LEU A 199 -2.50 -12.12 -3.68
N ALA A 200 -2.41 -12.65 -4.90
CA ALA A 200 -2.32 -11.82 -6.09
C ALA A 200 -3.58 -10.98 -6.31
N PHE A 201 -4.77 -11.55 -6.12
CA PHE A 201 -6.03 -10.82 -6.15
C PHE A 201 -6.07 -9.72 -5.08
N ALA A 202 -5.65 -10.05 -3.86
CA ALA A 202 -5.55 -9.08 -2.77
C ALA A 202 -4.62 -7.91 -3.13
N ALA A 203 -3.43 -8.24 -3.64
CA ALA A 203 -2.42 -7.29 -4.09
C ALA A 203 -2.91 -6.40 -5.23
N LEU A 204 -3.71 -6.94 -6.16
CA LEU A 204 -4.31 -6.18 -7.24
C LEU A 204 -5.28 -5.12 -6.71
N VAL A 205 -6.20 -5.52 -5.81
CA VAL A 205 -7.22 -4.61 -5.26
C VAL A 205 -6.57 -3.56 -4.37
N LEU A 206 -5.87 -3.98 -3.31
CA LEU A 206 -5.19 -3.06 -2.39
C LEU A 206 -4.20 -2.19 -3.16
N GLY A 207 -3.45 -2.81 -4.06
CA GLY A 207 -2.41 -2.13 -4.80
C GLY A 207 -2.95 -1.07 -5.76
N SER A 208 -4.12 -1.31 -6.35
CA SER A 208 -4.83 -0.31 -7.15
C SER A 208 -5.23 0.87 -6.29
N VAL A 209 -5.86 0.63 -5.13
CA VAL A 209 -6.28 1.68 -4.20
C VAL A 209 -5.08 2.53 -3.76
N CYS A 210 -4.01 1.90 -3.27
CA CYS A 210 -2.79 2.59 -2.86
C CYS A 210 -2.14 3.38 -4.02
N ALA A 211 -2.18 2.87 -5.25
CA ALA A 211 -1.68 3.59 -6.42
C ALA A 211 -2.53 4.83 -6.77
N PHE A 212 -3.86 4.73 -6.65
CA PHE A 212 -4.76 5.87 -6.82
C PHE A 212 -4.59 6.91 -5.71
N GLU A 213 -4.43 6.48 -4.46
CA GLU A 213 -4.13 7.37 -3.34
C GLU A 213 -2.80 8.10 -3.54
N ARG A 214 -1.76 7.37 -3.98
CA ARG A 214 -0.46 7.96 -4.32
C ARG A 214 -0.57 8.98 -5.45
N ARG A 215 -1.40 8.72 -6.46
CA ARG A 215 -1.70 9.64 -7.57
C ARG A 215 -2.41 10.90 -7.08
N ALA A 216 -3.41 10.74 -6.22
CA ALA A 216 -4.24 11.85 -5.70
C ALA A 216 -3.48 12.73 -4.71
N THR A 217 -2.76 12.13 -3.78
CA THR A 217 -2.10 12.84 -2.66
C THR A 217 -0.69 13.30 -2.99
N GLY A 218 -0.03 12.68 -3.97
CA GLY A 218 1.37 12.96 -4.30
C GLY A 218 2.39 12.37 -3.35
N GLY A 219 1.97 11.48 -2.43
CA GLY A 219 2.90 10.85 -1.50
C GLY A 219 2.43 9.52 -0.93
N VAL A 220 3.26 8.96 -0.05
CA VAL A 220 3.12 7.58 0.45
C VAL A 220 2.34 7.47 1.76
N LEU A 221 2.03 8.59 2.45
CA LEU A 221 1.40 8.52 3.76
C LEU A 221 -0.03 7.92 3.71
N ALA A 222 -0.85 8.33 2.75
CA ALA A 222 -2.20 7.77 2.61
C ALA A 222 -2.14 6.25 2.29
N PRO A 223 -1.36 5.82 1.27
CA PRO A 223 -1.16 4.39 1.00
C PRO A 223 -0.65 3.59 2.21
N ILE A 224 0.34 4.12 2.96
CA ILE A 224 0.86 3.48 4.17
C ILE A 224 -0.26 3.24 5.18
N LEU A 225 -1.08 4.27 5.46
CA LEU A 225 -2.16 4.15 6.45
C LEU A 225 -3.27 3.20 5.96
N THR A 226 -3.61 3.26 4.67
CA THR A 226 -4.55 2.32 4.04
C THR A 226 -4.07 0.88 4.20
N HIS A 227 -2.81 0.62 3.85
CA HIS A 227 -2.21 -0.71 3.93
C HIS A 227 -2.10 -1.19 5.38
N MET A 228 -1.67 -0.33 6.32
CA MET A 228 -1.60 -0.69 7.75
C MET A 228 -2.97 -1.10 8.30
N VAL A 229 -4.01 -0.31 8.05
CA VAL A 229 -5.37 -0.59 8.55
C VAL A 229 -5.95 -1.84 7.90
N TRP A 230 -5.75 -2.00 6.58
CA TRP A 230 -6.13 -3.22 5.88
C TRP A 230 -5.39 -4.44 6.44
N GLY A 231 -4.07 -4.35 6.67
CA GLY A 231 -3.24 -5.43 7.20
C GLY A 231 -3.66 -5.84 8.61
N LEU A 232 -4.01 -4.88 9.47
CA LEU A 232 -4.61 -5.17 10.77
C LEU A 232 -5.92 -5.92 10.63
N THR A 233 -6.76 -5.55 9.66
CA THR A 233 -8.01 -6.29 9.39
C THR A 233 -7.70 -7.74 8.97
N MET A 234 -6.68 -7.94 8.12
CA MET A 234 -6.29 -9.27 7.64
C MET A 234 -5.77 -10.17 8.75
N VAL A 235 -5.10 -9.60 9.76
CA VAL A 235 -4.51 -10.35 10.87
C VAL A 235 -5.48 -10.54 12.04
N LEU A 236 -6.34 -9.57 12.33
CA LEU A 236 -7.19 -9.59 13.52
C LEU A 236 -8.60 -10.13 13.25
N VAL A 237 -9.09 -10.03 12.01
CA VAL A 237 -10.48 -10.34 11.68
C VAL A 237 -10.59 -11.62 10.86
N LEU A 238 -9.71 -11.81 9.86
CA LEU A 238 -9.82 -12.97 8.97
C LEU A 238 -9.51 -14.33 9.63
N PRO A 239 -8.46 -14.52 10.45
CA PRO A 239 -8.17 -15.85 11.01
C PRO A 239 -9.35 -16.44 11.80
N PRO A 240 -9.97 -15.71 12.76
CA PRO A 240 -11.17 -16.19 13.44
C PRO A 240 -12.35 -16.51 12.51
N MET A 241 -12.52 -15.75 11.41
CA MET A 241 -13.58 -16.00 10.43
C MET A 241 -13.37 -17.29 9.64
N PHE A 242 -12.11 -17.68 9.40
CA PHE A 242 -11.75 -18.91 8.69
C PHE A 242 -11.53 -20.09 9.64
N GLY A 243 -11.64 -19.88 10.95
CA GLY A 243 -11.48 -20.93 11.96
C GLY A 243 -10.04 -21.37 12.14
N VAL A 244 -9.09 -20.49 11.81
CA VAL A 244 -7.65 -20.67 12.02
C VAL A 244 -7.16 -19.72 13.10
#